data_AF-A0A0D6LFH0-F1
#
_entry.id   AF-A0A0D6LFH0-F1
#
_cell.length_a   1.000
_cell.length_b   1.000
_cell.length_c   1.000
_cell.angle_alpha   90.00
_cell.angle_beta   90.00
_cell.angle_gamma   90.00
#
_symmetry.space_group_name_H-M   'P 1'
#
loop_
_entity.id
_entity.type
_entity.pdbx_description
1 polymer ?
#
loop_
_entity_poly.entity_id
_entity_poly.type
_entity_poly.pdbx_seq_one_letter_code
_entity_poly.pdbx_strand_id
1 'polypeptide(L)'
;MAEESAPAATTAVISSDEKNFVVSFIQFIRHKVSANQCTEDQIEALEVAVQCMESAFGLTDANYAFQPSKPLLDVFIAAEGLPSGEDKLPEPTEAEIAEANKLKEEGNDLMKASQFDAAVSKYNEAIKLNRDPVYFCNRAAAYCRLEQYDLAIQDCRTALALDPKYSKAYGRMGLPFGKRWGKTSMLIHDILLVLKAARKIFPRASVEGCIFHLGQAWTRRRNALGLTFYAQGVQKDPAVADWWHIIRGVPFLPLRLRREVRALTTPPVPAEHPAYTRCVKFLDYLRDTWLTGTFQDLWCKFGIYSLRTTNTAEAYHRKLKDLFKCAHPPLATLIKALREIDLQARCMLMYKEKHPNQEKRLRARDRRRRERVERYMRR
;
A
#
# COMPACT_ATOMS: atom_id res chain seq x y z
N MET A 1 -10.14 0.60 46.32
CA MET A 1 -9.56 1.58 45.38
C MET A 1 -8.14 1.15 45.09
N ALA A 2 -7.93 0.48 43.96
CA ALA A 2 -6.62 0.18 43.42
C ALA A 2 -6.61 0.80 42.02
N GLU A 3 -5.86 1.88 41.85
CA GLU A 3 -5.58 2.46 40.54
C GLU A 3 -4.60 1.54 39.81
N GLU A 4 -5.08 0.88 38.76
CA GLU A 4 -4.21 0.25 37.76
C GLU A 4 -3.49 1.37 36.99
N SER A 5 -2.19 1.53 37.26
CA SER A 5 -1.31 2.37 36.47
C SER A 5 -1.13 1.76 35.07
N ALA A 6 -1.58 2.47 34.04
CA ALA A 6 -1.29 2.13 32.65
C ALA A 6 0.23 2.11 32.37
N PRO A 7 0.74 1.23 31.50
CA PRO A 7 2.16 1.18 31.19
C PRO A 7 2.58 2.43 30.40
N ALA A 8 3.59 3.14 30.91
CA ALA A 8 4.21 4.26 30.24
C ALA A 8 4.82 3.80 28.90
N ALA A 9 4.52 4.53 27.82
CA ALA A 9 5.15 4.32 26.53
C ALA A 9 6.65 4.64 26.66
N THR A 10 7.50 3.62 26.60
CA THR A 10 8.96 3.75 26.52
C THR A 10 9.31 4.45 25.20
N THR A 11 9.59 5.75 25.26
CA THR A 11 10.31 6.45 24.19
C THR A 11 11.69 5.83 24.08
N ALA A 12 11.98 5.15 22.98
CA ALA A 12 13.30 4.57 22.73
C ALA A 12 14.35 5.69 22.74
N VAL A 13 15.30 5.62 23.67
CA VAL A 13 16.41 6.55 23.78
C VAL A 13 17.48 6.10 22.79
N ILE A 14 17.78 6.95 21.81
CA ILE A 14 18.87 6.71 20.84
C ILE A 14 20.20 6.78 21.60
N SER A 15 21.00 5.73 21.46
CA SER A 15 22.30 5.58 22.12
C SER A 15 23.38 6.47 21.50
N SER A 16 24.45 6.72 22.26
CA SER A 16 25.61 7.46 21.75
C SER A 16 26.27 6.75 20.56
N ASP A 17 26.27 5.41 20.54
CA ASP A 17 26.88 4.62 19.47
C ASP A 17 26.08 4.74 18.17
N GLU A 18 24.75 4.72 18.25
CA GLU A 18 23.87 4.99 17.11
C GLU A 18 24.10 6.39 16.53
N LYS A 19 24.27 7.40 17.39
CA LYS A 19 24.60 8.76 16.94
C LYS A 19 25.96 8.82 16.25
N ASN A 20 26.98 8.18 16.81
CA ASN A 20 28.33 8.12 16.22
C ASN A 20 28.33 7.41 14.85
N PHE A 21 27.53 6.35 14.71
CA PHE A 21 27.35 5.67 13.43
C PHE A 21 26.72 6.59 12.37
N VAL A 22 25.65 7.32 12.73
CA VAL A 22 25.01 8.27 11.81
C VAL A 22 25.95 9.41 11.44
N VAL A 23 26.75 9.94 12.38
CA VAL A 23 27.79 10.94 12.10
C VAL A 23 28.80 10.41 11.07
N SER A 24 29.25 9.16 11.21
CA SER A 24 30.17 8.53 10.24
C SER A 24 29.56 8.45 8.83
N PHE A 25 28.26 8.16 8.74
CA PHE A 25 27.54 8.11 7.45
C PHE A 25 27.33 9.51 6.85
N ILE A 26 27.03 10.51 7.67
CA ILE A 26 26.93 11.92 7.22
C ILE A 26 28.28 12.41 6.69
N GLN A 27 29.38 12.09 7.38
CA GLN A 27 30.73 12.44 6.90
C GLN A 27 31.04 11.80 5.54
N PHE A 28 30.62 10.56 5.31
CA PHE A 28 30.71 9.91 3.99
C PHE A 28 29.94 10.69 2.92
N ILE A 29 28.70 11.10 3.20
CA ILE A 29 27.88 11.88 2.25
C ILE A 29 28.53 13.23 1.96
N ARG A 30 28.95 13.97 3.00
CA ARG A 30 29.60 15.28 2.84
C ARG A 30 30.88 15.16 2.01
N HIS A 31 31.69 14.12 2.24
CA HIS A 31 32.89 13.86 1.44
C HIS A 31 32.54 13.57 -0.04
N LYS A 32 31.49 12.78 -0.30
CA LYS A 32 30.97 12.51 -1.65
C LYS A 32 30.56 13.79 -2.38
N VAL A 33 29.84 14.67 -1.69
CA VAL A 33 29.41 15.98 -2.21
C VAL A 33 30.62 16.89 -2.47
N SER A 34 31.55 17.01 -1.52
CA SER A 34 32.74 17.86 -1.67
C SER A 34 33.71 17.38 -2.74
N ALA A 35 33.76 16.07 -3.01
CA ALA A 35 34.60 15.48 -4.05
C ALA A 35 34.01 15.64 -5.47
N ASN A 36 32.89 16.34 -5.62
CA ASN A 36 32.21 16.62 -6.89
C ASN A 36 31.85 15.37 -7.71
N GLN A 37 31.56 14.25 -7.01
CA GLN A 37 31.20 12.98 -7.62
C GLN A 37 29.68 12.84 -7.85
N CYS A 38 28.94 13.95 -7.79
CA CYS A 38 27.49 14.00 -7.82
C CYS A 38 27.01 15.11 -8.77
N THR A 39 25.84 14.90 -9.40
CA THR A 39 25.15 15.96 -10.14
C THR A 39 24.52 16.97 -9.19
N GLU A 40 24.18 18.18 -9.66
CA GLU A 40 23.51 19.20 -8.83
C GLU A 40 22.24 18.65 -8.15
N ASP A 41 21.38 17.96 -8.91
CA ASP A 41 20.19 17.29 -8.35
C ASP A 41 20.50 16.27 -7.23
N GLN A 42 21.64 15.57 -7.34
CA GLN A 42 22.06 14.58 -6.34
C GLN A 42 22.61 15.27 -5.09
N ILE A 43 23.30 16.40 -5.24
CA ILE A 43 23.82 17.20 -4.13
C ILE A 43 22.65 17.69 -3.27
N GLU A 44 21.64 18.32 -3.89
CA GLU A 44 20.45 18.81 -3.18
C GLU A 44 19.75 17.68 -2.41
N ALA A 45 19.56 16.51 -3.04
CA ALA A 45 18.92 15.36 -2.40
C ALA A 45 19.73 14.81 -1.21
N LEU A 46 21.06 14.77 -1.34
CA LEU A 46 21.95 14.30 -0.29
C LEU A 46 22.01 15.27 0.90
N GLU A 47 21.99 16.58 0.66
CA GLU A 47 21.93 17.59 1.71
C GLU A 47 20.63 17.51 2.51
N VAL A 48 19.49 17.33 1.84
CA VAL A 48 18.20 17.11 2.50
C VAL A 48 18.23 15.85 3.36
N ALA A 49 18.85 14.77 2.87
CA ALA A 49 18.99 13.53 3.63
C ALA A 49 19.83 13.73 4.91
N VAL A 50 20.92 14.49 4.83
CA VAL A 50 21.75 14.84 6.00
C VAL A 50 20.92 15.59 7.05
N GLN A 51 20.18 16.64 6.65
CA GLN A 51 19.34 17.41 7.58
C GLN A 51 18.27 16.54 8.25
N CYS A 52 17.65 15.63 7.48
CA CYS A 52 16.67 14.70 8.00
C CYS A 52 17.29 13.73 9.04
N MET A 53 18.51 13.24 8.80
CA MET A 53 19.20 12.36 9.75
C MET A 53 19.65 13.11 11.01
N GLU A 54 20.17 14.33 10.88
CA GLU A 54 20.53 15.18 12.03
C GLU A 54 19.33 15.42 12.94
N SER A 55 18.19 15.77 12.34
CA SER A 55 16.95 15.99 13.07
C SER A 55 16.38 14.71 13.69
N ALA A 56 16.31 13.62 12.92
CA ALA A 56 15.72 12.36 13.37
C ALA A 56 16.50 11.71 14.52
N PHE A 57 17.83 11.86 14.53
CA PHE A 57 18.70 11.31 15.58
C PHE A 57 19.05 12.30 16.69
N GLY A 58 18.57 13.55 16.60
CA GLY A 58 18.87 14.61 17.58
C GLY A 58 20.36 14.84 17.71
N LEU A 59 21.04 15.00 16.57
CA LEU A 59 22.47 15.31 16.51
C LEU A 59 22.67 16.80 16.77
N THR A 60 23.70 17.12 17.55
CA THR A 60 24.18 18.49 17.78
C THR A 60 25.62 18.61 17.32
N ASP A 61 26.14 19.84 17.27
CA ASP A 61 27.54 20.10 16.92
C ASP A 61 28.52 19.32 17.81
N ALA A 62 28.15 19.02 19.06
CA ALA A 62 28.96 18.20 19.96
C ALA A 62 29.14 16.75 19.46
N ASN A 63 28.16 16.18 18.74
CA ASN A 63 28.26 14.83 18.18
C ASN A 63 29.31 14.75 17.05
N TYR A 64 29.57 15.86 16.35
CA TYR A 64 30.61 15.92 15.32
C TYR A 64 32.04 15.98 15.87
N ALA A 65 32.21 16.06 17.20
CA ALA A 65 33.50 15.84 17.83
C ALA A 65 33.99 14.39 17.66
N PHE A 66 33.08 13.44 17.40
CA PHE A 66 33.45 12.08 17.02
C PHE A 66 34.11 12.07 15.64
N GLN A 67 35.31 11.49 15.56
CA GLN A 67 36.07 11.32 14.34
C GLN A 67 36.34 9.82 14.13
N PRO A 68 35.71 9.19 13.12
CA PRO A 68 35.94 7.78 12.84
C PRO A 68 37.38 7.57 12.34
N SER A 69 38.06 6.56 12.89
CA SER A 69 39.45 6.25 12.54
C SER A 69 39.62 5.69 11.11
N LYS A 70 38.53 5.20 10.51
CA LYS A 70 38.48 4.70 9.13
C LYS A 70 37.19 5.19 8.46
N PRO A 71 37.21 5.53 7.16
CA PRO A 71 36.01 5.83 6.40
C PRO A 71 35.01 4.67 6.45
N LEU A 72 33.72 4.98 6.60
CA LEU A 72 32.67 3.97 6.73
C LEU A 72 32.59 3.05 5.49
N LEU A 73 32.88 3.59 4.31
CA LEU A 73 32.92 2.80 3.07
C LEU A 73 34.02 1.73 3.10
N ASP A 74 35.20 2.05 3.64
CA ASP A 74 36.32 1.11 3.72
C ASP A 74 36.02 -0.02 4.71
N VAL A 75 35.35 0.30 5.82
CA VAL A 75 34.86 -0.68 6.78
C VAL A 75 33.84 -1.61 6.12
N PHE A 76 32.92 -1.06 5.32
CA PHE A 76 31.94 -1.84 4.57
C PHE A 76 32.60 -2.78 3.55
N ILE A 77 33.55 -2.28 2.75
CA ILE A 77 34.28 -3.08 1.76
C ILE A 77 35.05 -4.22 2.44
N ALA A 78 35.76 -3.91 3.54
CA ALA A 78 36.50 -4.92 4.28
C ALA A 78 35.60 -6.00 4.91
N ALA A 79 34.39 -5.63 5.35
CA ALA A 79 33.45 -6.56 5.96
C ALA A 79 32.71 -7.44 4.94
N GLU A 80 32.38 -6.90 3.76
CA GLU A 80 31.60 -7.62 2.74
C GLU A 80 32.47 -8.32 1.68
N GLY A 81 33.78 -8.04 1.61
CA GLY A 81 34.72 -8.74 0.73
C GLY A 81 34.45 -8.53 -0.76
N LEU A 82 33.74 -7.46 -1.14
CA LEU A 82 33.34 -7.19 -2.52
C LEU A 82 34.54 -6.75 -3.38
N PRO A 83 34.73 -7.30 -4.60
CA PRO A 83 35.74 -6.80 -5.51
C PRO A 83 35.42 -5.36 -5.92
N SER A 84 36.41 -4.48 -5.82
CA SER A 84 36.28 -3.06 -6.15
C SER A 84 35.90 -2.87 -7.62
N GLY A 85 34.74 -2.25 -7.88
CA GLY A 85 34.39 -1.69 -9.19
C GLY A 85 33.63 -2.60 -10.16
N GLU A 86 33.12 -3.76 -9.74
CA GLU A 86 32.29 -4.61 -10.59
C GLU A 86 30.79 -4.45 -10.30
N ASP A 87 30.02 -4.05 -11.32
CA ASP A 87 28.56 -3.87 -11.26
C ASP A 87 27.77 -5.19 -11.12
N LYS A 88 28.45 -6.33 -11.25
CA LYS A 88 27.85 -7.67 -11.17
C LYS A 88 28.57 -8.49 -10.12
N LEU A 89 27.78 -9.06 -9.22
CA LEU A 89 28.28 -10.01 -8.25
C LEU A 89 28.77 -11.28 -8.97
N PRO A 90 29.87 -11.90 -8.49
CA PRO A 90 30.38 -13.12 -9.08
C PRO A 90 29.32 -14.22 -9.09
N GLU A 91 29.29 -15.03 -10.16
CA GLU A 91 28.40 -16.19 -10.22
C GLU A 91 28.80 -17.21 -9.15
N PRO A 92 27.86 -17.66 -8.30
CA PRO A 92 28.19 -18.55 -7.20
C PRO A 92 28.59 -19.94 -7.71
N THR A 93 29.63 -20.50 -7.10
CA THR A 93 30.08 -21.86 -7.37
C THR A 93 29.05 -22.90 -6.93
N GLU A 94 29.10 -24.11 -7.50
CA GLU A 94 28.20 -25.20 -7.09
C GLU A 94 28.30 -25.51 -5.58
N ALA A 95 29.50 -25.39 -5.01
CA ALA A 95 29.72 -25.55 -3.57
C ALA A 95 29.01 -24.46 -2.74
N GLU A 96 29.08 -23.20 -3.17
CA GLU A 96 28.37 -22.08 -2.51
C GLU A 96 26.85 -22.20 -2.65
N ILE A 97 26.36 -22.67 -3.81
CA ILE A 97 24.93 -22.95 -4.00
C ILE A 97 24.46 -24.07 -3.06
N ALA A 98 25.26 -25.13 -2.88
CA ALA A 98 24.95 -26.22 -1.97
C ALA A 98 24.91 -25.75 -0.50
N GLU A 99 25.92 -24.98 -0.06
CA GLU A 99 25.95 -24.46 1.31
C GLU A 99 24.83 -23.43 1.55
N ALA A 100 24.53 -22.56 0.58
CA ALA A 100 23.40 -21.63 0.66
C ALA A 100 22.06 -22.37 0.84
N ASN A 101 21.88 -23.49 0.13
CA ASN A 101 20.68 -24.32 0.26
C ASN A 101 20.57 -24.98 1.63
N LYS A 102 21.69 -25.43 2.21
CA LYS A 102 21.74 -25.98 3.56
C LYS A 102 21.37 -24.93 4.60
N LEU A 103 21.96 -23.73 4.52
CA LEU A 103 21.61 -22.59 5.38
C LEU A 103 20.13 -22.19 5.27
N LYS A 104 19.56 -22.25 4.06
CA LYS A 104 18.12 -22.03 3.85
C LYS A 104 17.28 -23.10 4.56
N GLU A 105 17.67 -24.38 4.53
CA GLU A 105 16.93 -25.41 5.29
C GLU A 105 17.07 -25.22 6.80
N GLU A 106 18.24 -24.86 7.32
CA GLU A 106 18.41 -24.47 8.73
C GLU A 106 17.48 -23.30 9.10
N GLY A 107 17.40 -22.27 8.26
CA GLY A 107 16.45 -21.16 8.42
C GLY A 107 14.99 -21.62 8.40
N ASN A 108 14.64 -22.59 7.56
CA ASN A 108 13.28 -23.15 7.52
C ASN A 108 12.93 -23.92 8.80
N ASP A 109 13.88 -24.62 9.39
CA ASP A 109 13.68 -25.33 10.65
C ASP A 109 13.54 -24.36 11.83
N LEU A 110 14.33 -23.29 11.85
CA LEU A 110 14.15 -22.18 12.80
C LEU A 110 12.78 -21.50 12.63
N MET A 111 12.30 -21.33 11.40
CA MET A 111 10.94 -20.84 11.12
C MET A 111 9.85 -21.76 11.70
N LYS A 112 10.03 -23.08 11.63
CA LYS A 112 9.11 -24.06 12.25
C LYS A 112 9.17 -23.99 13.77
N ALA A 113 10.37 -23.78 14.32
CA ALA A 113 10.61 -23.57 15.76
C ALA A 113 10.16 -22.17 16.27
N SER A 114 9.60 -21.33 15.38
CA SER A 114 9.19 -19.94 15.69
C SER A 114 10.33 -19.02 16.15
N GLN A 115 11.58 -19.36 15.84
CA GLN A 115 12.76 -18.53 16.10
C GLN A 115 13.06 -17.63 14.90
N PHE A 116 12.24 -16.57 14.75
CA PHE A 116 12.21 -15.79 13.52
C PHE A 116 13.47 -14.94 13.29
N ASP A 117 14.05 -14.32 14.31
CA ASP A 117 15.30 -13.54 14.18
C ASP A 117 16.49 -14.41 13.77
N ALA A 118 16.61 -15.60 14.38
CA ALA A 118 17.63 -16.58 14.01
C ALA A 118 17.44 -17.08 12.56
N ALA A 119 16.19 -17.29 12.13
CA ALA A 119 15.88 -17.63 10.75
C ALA A 119 16.29 -16.53 9.77
N VAL A 120 16.05 -15.25 10.10
CA VAL A 120 16.53 -14.11 9.30
C VAL A 120 18.05 -14.15 9.15
N SER A 121 18.80 -14.41 10.23
CA SER A 121 20.26 -14.52 10.17
C SER A 121 20.71 -15.63 9.20
N LYS A 122 20.10 -16.81 9.27
CA LYS A 122 20.42 -17.92 8.37
C LYS A 122 20.08 -17.64 6.91
N TYR A 123 18.97 -16.96 6.65
CA TYR A 123 18.67 -16.51 5.29
C TYR A 123 19.63 -15.41 4.81
N ASN A 124 20.14 -14.55 5.69
CA ASN A 124 21.18 -13.58 5.33
C ASN A 124 22.47 -14.27 4.89
N GLU A 125 22.93 -15.27 5.66
CA GLU A 125 24.09 -16.09 5.31
C GLU A 125 23.88 -16.80 3.95
N ALA A 126 22.70 -17.38 3.71
CA ALA A 126 22.38 -17.99 2.42
C ALA A 126 22.40 -17.00 1.25
N ILE A 127 21.85 -15.79 1.44
CA ILE A 127 21.80 -14.73 0.41
C ILE A 127 23.19 -14.18 0.09
N LYS A 128 24.12 -14.18 1.06
CA LYS A 128 25.52 -13.80 0.82
C LYS A 128 26.20 -14.75 -0.15
N LEU A 129 25.93 -16.04 -0.03
CA LEU A 129 26.50 -17.08 -0.89
C LEU A 129 25.80 -17.17 -2.25
N ASN A 130 24.46 -17.13 -2.29
CA ASN A 130 23.70 -17.15 -3.54
C ASN A 130 22.41 -16.33 -3.43
N ARG A 131 22.15 -15.46 -4.41
CA ARG A 131 20.97 -14.58 -4.44
C ARG A 131 19.79 -15.23 -5.15
N ASP A 132 19.24 -16.28 -4.55
CA ASP A 132 18.06 -16.98 -5.08
C ASP A 132 16.74 -16.30 -4.63
N PRO A 133 15.73 -16.10 -5.52
CA PRO A 133 14.41 -15.56 -5.18
C PRO A 133 13.73 -16.25 -3.98
N VAL A 134 13.96 -17.56 -3.80
CA VAL A 134 13.43 -18.36 -2.70
C VAL A 134 13.91 -17.85 -1.36
N TYR A 135 15.18 -17.47 -1.24
CA TYR A 135 15.78 -17.08 0.03
C TYR A 135 15.22 -15.72 0.49
N PHE A 136 15.10 -14.76 -0.42
CA PHE A 136 14.43 -13.49 -0.17
C PHE A 136 12.98 -13.68 0.26
N CYS A 137 12.23 -14.56 -0.39
CA CYS A 137 10.84 -14.81 0.00
C CYS A 137 10.69 -15.54 1.33
N ASN A 138 11.63 -16.41 1.69
CA ASN A 138 11.64 -17.07 3.00
C ASN A 138 12.00 -16.08 4.11
N ARG A 139 12.97 -15.19 3.88
CA ARG A 139 13.29 -14.08 4.79
C ARG A 139 12.13 -13.09 4.93
N ALA A 140 11.43 -12.78 3.83
CA ALA A 140 10.20 -11.98 3.87
C ALA A 140 9.12 -12.63 4.75
N ALA A 141 9.02 -13.96 4.76
CA ALA A 141 8.09 -14.67 5.64
C ALA A 141 8.49 -14.54 7.12
N ALA A 142 9.79 -14.58 7.44
CA ALA A 142 10.30 -14.33 8.78
C ALA A 142 10.02 -12.89 9.23
N TYR A 143 10.31 -11.89 8.38
CA TYR A 143 9.98 -10.49 8.65
C TYR A 143 8.48 -10.25 8.85
N CYS A 144 7.61 -10.96 8.12
CA CYS A 144 6.17 -10.90 8.35
C CYS A 144 5.76 -11.42 9.74
N ARG A 145 6.50 -12.38 10.30
CA ARG A 145 6.26 -12.91 11.66
C ARG A 145 6.77 -11.97 12.74
N LEU A 146 7.86 -11.25 12.46
CA LEU A 146 8.43 -10.18 13.29
C LEU A 146 7.70 -8.83 13.14
N GLU A 147 6.64 -8.77 12.34
CA GLU A 147 5.90 -7.54 12.03
C GLU A 147 6.74 -6.43 11.34
N GLN A 148 7.89 -6.79 10.79
CA GLN A 148 8.79 -5.93 10.02
C GLN A 148 8.38 -5.90 8.54
N TYR A 149 7.16 -5.40 8.33
CA TYR A 149 6.45 -5.43 7.06
C TYR A 149 7.13 -4.72 5.88
N ASP A 150 7.83 -3.61 6.12
CA ASP A 150 8.51 -2.86 5.04
C ASP A 150 9.70 -3.65 4.49
N LEU A 151 10.47 -4.29 5.38
CA LEU A 151 11.55 -5.20 5.00
C LEU A 151 11.00 -6.42 4.24
N ALA A 152 9.87 -6.97 4.66
CA ALA A 152 9.21 -8.06 3.94
C ALA A 152 8.78 -7.67 2.52
N ILE A 153 8.25 -6.45 2.33
CA ILE A 153 7.85 -5.95 1.00
C ILE A 153 9.09 -5.73 0.12
N GLN A 154 10.16 -5.17 0.67
CA GLN A 154 11.42 -4.98 -0.03
C GLN A 154 11.97 -6.33 -0.52
N ASP A 155 12.04 -7.33 0.34
CA ASP A 155 12.51 -8.68 -0.02
C ASP A 155 11.65 -9.32 -1.11
N CYS A 156 10.33 -9.17 -1.05
CA CYS A 156 9.47 -9.68 -2.11
C CYS A 156 9.69 -8.95 -3.45
N ARG A 157 9.97 -7.64 -3.44
CA ARG A 157 10.33 -6.90 -4.66
C ARG A 157 11.66 -7.37 -5.23
N THR A 158 12.65 -7.60 -4.37
CA THR A 158 13.95 -8.16 -4.78
C THR A 158 13.79 -9.55 -5.39
N ALA A 159 12.98 -10.43 -4.77
CA ALA A 159 12.68 -11.75 -5.33
C ALA A 159 12.04 -11.67 -6.73
N LEU A 160 11.13 -10.72 -6.95
CA LEU A 160 10.48 -10.51 -8.25
C LEU A 160 11.38 -9.83 -9.29
N ALA A 161 12.38 -9.06 -8.85
CA ALA A 161 13.40 -8.53 -9.74
C ALA A 161 14.32 -9.64 -10.28
N LEU A 162 14.58 -10.65 -9.45
CA LEU A 162 15.37 -11.83 -9.80
C LEU A 162 14.57 -12.84 -10.64
N ASP A 163 13.36 -13.21 -10.21
CA ASP A 163 12.42 -14.03 -10.97
C ASP A 163 11.02 -13.40 -10.98
N PRO A 164 10.63 -12.72 -12.08
CA PRO A 164 9.29 -12.15 -12.23
C PRO A 164 8.15 -13.16 -12.17
N LYS A 165 8.42 -14.47 -12.36
CA LYS A 165 7.41 -15.54 -12.31
C LYS A 165 7.27 -16.16 -10.92
N TYR A 166 8.05 -15.71 -9.93
CA TYR A 166 8.06 -16.29 -8.60
C TYR A 166 6.77 -15.97 -7.80
N SER A 167 5.74 -16.77 -8.03
CA SER A 167 4.36 -16.56 -7.54
C SER A 167 4.24 -16.42 -6.01
N LYS A 168 5.12 -17.06 -5.24
CA LYS A 168 5.11 -16.98 -3.77
C LYS A 168 5.40 -15.56 -3.26
N ALA A 169 6.25 -14.79 -3.95
CA ALA A 169 6.55 -13.40 -3.56
C ALA A 169 5.30 -12.50 -3.65
N TYR A 170 4.47 -12.65 -4.69
CA TYR A 170 3.21 -11.92 -4.79
C TYR A 170 2.25 -12.24 -3.62
N GLY A 171 2.14 -13.51 -3.24
CA GLY A 171 1.32 -13.93 -2.11
C GLY A 171 1.82 -13.35 -0.77
N ARG A 172 3.14 -13.28 -0.58
CA ARG A 172 3.76 -12.74 0.63
C ARG A 172 3.73 -11.22 0.70
N MET A 173 3.76 -10.51 -0.42
CA MET A 173 3.54 -9.06 -0.45
C MET A 173 2.17 -8.67 0.10
N GLY A 174 1.12 -9.44 -0.16
CA GLY A 174 -0.25 -9.12 0.28
C GLY A 174 -0.48 -9.21 1.80
N LEU A 175 0.34 -9.98 2.52
CA LEU A 175 0.19 -10.22 3.96
C LEU A 175 0.53 -8.97 4.83
N PRO A 176 1.67 -8.28 4.63
CA PRO A 176 1.99 -7.00 5.25
C PRO A 176 0.94 -5.91 5.07
N PHE A 177 0.40 -5.77 3.85
CA PHE A 177 -0.60 -4.74 3.54
C PHE A 177 -1.93 -4.96 4.26
N GLY A 178 -2.27 -6.21 4.60
CA GLY A 178 -3.47 -6.54 5.37
C GLY A 178 -3.40 -6.21 6.87
N LYS A 179 -2.19 -6.13 7.45
CA LYS A 179 -1.96 -5.91 8.90
C LYS A 179 -1.44 -4.51 9.24
N ARG A 180 -0.43 -3.98 8.52
CA ARG A 180 0.24 -2.68 8.84
C ARG A 180 -0.63 -1.47 8.55
N TRP A 181 -1.45 -1.57 7.52
CA TRP A 181 -2.35 -0.50 7.12
C TRP A 181 -3.75 -1.05 7.27
N GLY A 182 -4.50 -0.55 8.25
CA GLY A 182 -5.94 -0.84 8.31
C GLY A 182 -6.54 -0.65 6.91
N LYS A 183 -7.44 -1.57 6.51
CA LYS A 183 -8.13 -1.83 5.21
C LYS A 183 -8.42 -0.66 4.23
N THR A 184 -8.12 0.57 4.61
CA THR A 184 -8.32 1.85 3.95
C THR A 184 -7.18 2.23 2.99
N SER A 185 -5.88 2.06 3.33
CA SER A 185 -4.79 2.43 2.38
C SER A 185 -4.64 1.39 1.25
N MET A 186 -4.89 0.11 1.58
CA MET A 186 -4.89 -1.01 0.64
C MET A 186 -5.83 -0.71 -0.54
N LEU A 187 -7.04 -0.20 -0.31
CA LEU A 187 -8.00 0.05 -1.39
C LEU A 187 -7.55 1.17 -2.35
N ILE A 188 -6.95 2.25 -1.84
CA ILE A 188 -6.48 3.36 -2.69
C ILE A 188 -5.26 2.91 -3.48
N HIS A 189 -4.31 2.22 -2.85
CA HIS A 189 -3.12 1.69 -3.50
C HIS A 189 -3.44 0.58 -4.50
N ASP A 190 -4.35 -0.34 -4.16
CA ASP A 190 -4.84 -1.41 -5.04
C ASP A 190 -5.59 -0.83 -6.25
N ILE A 191 -6.46 0.18 -6.02
CA ILE A 191 -7.12 0.89 -7.12
C ILE A 191 -6.07 1.57 -7.99
N LEU A 192 -5.05 2.24 -7.41
CA LEU A 192 -3.98 2.89 -8.19
C LEU A 192 -3.15 1.87 -9.01
N LEU A 193 -2.81 0.72 -8.43
CA LEU A 193 -2.09 -0.36 -9.10
C LEU A 193 -2.91 -0.97 -10.24
N VAL A 194 -4.20 -1.24 -10.00
CA VAL A 194 -5.12 -1.74 -11.03
C VAL A 194 -5.33 -0.70 -12.13
N LEU A 195 -5.47 0.58 -11.79
CA LEU A 195 -5.59 1.67 -12.76
C LEU A 195 -4.31 1.83 -13.59
N LYS A 196 -3.12 1.75 -12.96
CA LYS A 196 -1.83 1.80 -13.65
C LYS A 196 -1.63 0.58 -14.56
N ALA A 197 -1.94 -0.62 -14.09
CA ALA A 197 -1.88 -1.85 -14.89
C ALA A 197 -2.86 -1.81 -16.06
N ALA A 198 -4.11 -1.37 -15.82
CA ALA A 198 -5.13 -1.22 -16.87
C ALA A 198 -4.73 -0.17 -17.92
N ARG A 199 -4.17 0.98 -17.52
CA ARG A 199 -3.64 1.98 -18.47
C ARG A 199 -2.44 1.47 -19.25
N LYS A 200 -1.59 0.63 -18.65
CA LYS A 200 -0.44 0.03 -19.34
C LYS A 200 -0.88 -0.99 -20.40
N ILE A 201 -1.89 -1.80 -20.10
CA ILE A 201 -2.40 -2.84 -21.01
C ILE A 201 -3.37 -2.24 -22.05
N PHE A 202 -4.16 -1.25 -21.66
CA PHE A 202 -5.16 -0.59 -22.51
C PHE A 202 -4.97 0.94 -22.50
N PRO A 203 -3.95 1.48 -23.20
CA PRO A 203 -3.62 2.91 -23.15
C PRO A 203 -4.73 3.84 -23.64
N ARG A 204 -5.60 3.31 -24.52
CA ARG A 204 -6.74 4.04 -25.10
C ARG A 204 -8.04 3.84 -24.32
N ALA A 205 -8.05 3.01 -23.26
CA ALA A 205 -9.27 2.75 -22.50
C ALA A 205 -9.49 3.82 -21.42
N SER A 206 -10.66 4.45 -21.45
CA SER A 206 -11.14 5.30 -20.36
C SER A 206 -11.56 4.42 -19.18
N VAL A 207 -10.85 4.51 -18.06
CA VAL A 207 -11.21 3.77 -16.84
C VAL A 207 -12.16 4.60 -16.01
N GLU A 208 -13.37 4.09 -15.78
CA GLU A 208 -14.37 4.76 -14.95
C GLU A 208 -14.49 4.09 -13.56
N GLY A 209 -14.43 4.89 -12.48
CA GLY A 209 -14.54 4.40 -11.10
C GLY A 209 -15.95 3.90 -10.74
N CYS A 210 -16.07 2.92 -9.84
CA CYS A 210 -17.37 2.43 -9.37
C CYS A 210 -17.75 3.08 -8.04
N ILE A 211 -19.03 3.42 -7.90
CA ILE A 211 -19.63 3.94 -6.67
C ILE A 211 -19.49 2.97 -5.48
N PHE A 212 -19.37 1.67 -5.74
CA PHE A 212 -19.16 0.67 -4.70
C PHE A 212 -17.79 0.83 -4.07
N HIS A 213 -16.72 0.88 -4.88
CA HIS A 213 -15.35 1.10 -4.41
C HIS A 213 -15.19 2.47 -3.78
N LEU A 214 -15.80 3.51 -4.37
CA LEU A 214 -15.91 4.84 -3.79
C LEU A 214 -16.60 4.81 -2.42
N GLY A 215 -17.79 4.23 -2.35
CA GLY A 215 -18.59 4.14 -1.14
C GLY A 215 -17.87 3.33 -0.06
N GLN A 216 -17.15 2.27 -0.44
CA GLN A 216 -16.29 1.54 0.48
C GLN A 216 -15.10 2.36 0.95
N ALA A 217 -14.41 3.08 0.06
CA ALA A 217 -13.28 3.92 0.42
C ALA A 217 -13.70 5.00 1.43
N TRP A 218 -14.78 5.72 1.13
CA TRP A 218 -15.34 6.74 2.01
C TRP A 218 -15.81 6.14 3.34
N THR A 219 -16.56 5.03 3.30
CA THR A 219 -17.06 4.38 4.53
C THR A 219 -15.91 3.91 5.41
N ARG A 220 -14.85 3.33 4.82
CA ARG A 220 -13.68 2.88 5.57
C ARG A 220 -12.91 4.04 6.16
N ARG A 221 -12.73 5.15 5.41
CA ARG A 221 -12.07 6.35 5.94
C ARG A 221 -12.86 6.96 7.09
N ARG A 222 -14.19 7.08 6.95
CA ARG A 222 -15.09 7.49 8.05
C ARG A 222 -14.88 6.60 9.27
N ASN A 223 -14.87 5.28 9.09
CA ASN A 223 -14.68 4.34 10.19
C ASN A 223 -13.31 4.49 10.86
N ALA A 224 -12.24 4.66 10.08
CA ALA A 224 -10.89 4.85 10.59
C ALA A 224 -10.74 6.15 11.41
N LEU A 225 -11.53 7.18 11.12
CA LEU A 225 -11.58 8.41 11.91
C LEU A 225 -12.47 8.30 13.15
N GLY A 226 -13.08 7.14 13.41
CA GLY A 226 -14.02 6.94 14.52
C GLY A 226 -15.40 7.57 14.30
N LEU A 227 -15.69 8.09 13.11
CA LEU A 227 -16.97 8.75 12.81
C LEU A 227 -18.15 7.77 12.74
N THR A 228 -17.92 6.46 12.72
CA THR A 228 -19.00 5.46 12.83
C THR A 228 -19.83 5.66 14.07
N PHE A 229 -19.18 6.00 15.18
CA PHE A 229 -19.79 6.18 16.49
C PHE A 229 -20.85 7.28 16.51
N TYR A 230 -20.58 8.38 15.79
CA TYR A 230 -21.48 9.52 15.67
C TYR A 230 -22.46 9.40 14.49
N ALA A 231 -22.12 8.63 13.46
CA ALA A 231 -22.98 8.48 12.29
C ALA A 231 -24.02 7.35 12.43
N GLN A 232 -23.78 6.36 13.31
CA GLN A 232 -24.57 5.14 13.45
C GLN A 232 -24.56 4.63 14.90
N GLY A 233 -25.66 4.03 15.37
CA GLY A 233 -25.75 3.38 16.68
C GLY A 233 -26.35 4.27 17.78
N VAL A 234 -26.10 3.90 19.03
CA VAL A 234 -26.75 4.51 20.21
C VAL A 234 -26.28 5.94 20.48
N GLN A 235 -25.00 6.25 20.18
CA GLN A 235 -24.44 7.59 20.32
C GLN A 235 -24.46 8.40 19.01
N LYS A 236 -25.46 8.11 18.17
CA LYS A 236 -25.64 8.80 16.89
C LYS A 236 -25.97 10.27 17.13
N ASP A 237 -25.17 11.14 16.52
CA ASP A 237 -25.49 12.55 16.35
C ASP A 237 -26.28 12.74 15.04
N PRO A 238 -27.48 13.35 15.07
CA PRO A 238 -28.30 13.56 13.89
C PRO A 238 -27.60 14.37 12.79
N ALA A 239 -26.87 15.43 13.16
CA ALA A 239 -26.19 16.30 12.20
C ALA A 239 -25.05 15.56 11.49
N VAL A 240 -24.25 14.77 12.22
CA VAL A 240 -23.19 13.93 11.64
C VAL A 240 -23.78 12.83 10.74
N ALA A 241 -24.90 12.23 11.14
CA ALA A 241 -25.55 11.21 10.34
C ALA A 241 -26.13 11.76 9.03
N ASP A 242 -26.84 12.88 9.09
CA ASP A 242 -27.43 13.53 7.91
C ASP A 242 -26.34 14.04 6.97
N TRP A 243 -25.27 14.62 7.51
CA TRP A 243 -24.07 14.98 6.77
C TRP A 243 -23.47 13.80 6.01
N TRP A 244 -23.36 12.65 6.67
CA TRP A 244 -22.90 11.42 6.02
C TRP A 244 -23.85 10.95 4.91
N HIS A 245 -25.16 11.06 5.10
CA HIS A 245 -26.14 10.75 4.07
C HIS A 245 -26.03 11.67 2.85
N ILE A 246 -25.82 12.97 3.07
CA ILE A 246 -25.60 13.96 2.01
C ILE A 246 -24.34 13.62 1.22
N ILE A 247 -23.20 13.37 1.88
CA ILE A 247 -21.94 12.99 1.23
C ILE A 247 -22.14 11.77 0.33
N ARG A 248 -22.85 10.73 0.79
CA ARG A 248 -23.13 9.54 -0.03
C ARG A 248 -24.02 9.82 -1.24
N GLY A 249 -24.77 10.92 -1.23
CA GLY A 249 -25.62 11.37 -2.34
C GLY A 249 -24.87 12.15 -3.42
N VAL A 250 -23.76 12.80 -3.07
CA VAL A 250 -22.96 13.67 -3.96
C VAL A 250 -22.55 13.03 -5.30
N PRO A 251 -22.22 11.71 -5.39
CA PRO A 251 -21.92 11.08 -6.67
C PRO A 251 -23.06 11.10 -7.71
N PHE A 252 -24.30 11.27 -7.26
CA PHE A 252 -25.49 11.36 -8.10
C PHE A 252 -25.87 12.80 -8.46
N LEU A 253 -25.15 13.78 -7.94
CA LEU A 253 -25.42 15.18 -8.13
C LEU A 253 -24.75 15.71 -9.42
N PRO A 254 -25.42 16.57 -10.21
CA PRO A 254 -24.78 17.31 -11.29
C PRO A 254 -23.53 18.06 -10.81
N LEU A 255 -22.48 18.09 -11.63
CA LEU A 255 -21.23 18.80 -11.34
C LEU A 255 -21.46 20.26 -10.91
N ARG A 256 -22.39 20.96 -11.59
CA ARG A 256 -22.75 22.36 -11.32
C ARG A 256 -23.25 22.60 -9.89
N LEU A 257 -24.02 21.66 -9.33
CA LEU A 257 -24.65 21.81 -8.02
C LEU A 257 -23.72 21.43 -6.85
N ARG A 258 -22.51 20.90 -7.13
CA ARG A 258 -21.58 20.47 -6.07
C ARG A 258 -21.10 21.62 -5.20
N ARG A 259 -20.91 22.81 -5.80
CA ARG A 259 -20.48 24.01 -5.08
C ARG A 259 -21.51 24.48 -4.05
N GLU A 260 -22.77 24.08 -4.21
CA GLU A 260 -23.87 24.42 -3.30
C GLU A 260 -23.97 23.44 -2.11
N VAL A 261 -23.26 22.30 -2.16
CA VAL A 261 -23.30 21.29 -1.09
C VAL A 261 -22.38 21.71 0.06
N ARG A 262 -22.94 22.44 1.03
CA ARG A 262 -22.22 22.86 2.26
C ARG A 262 -21.56 21.70 3.02
N ALA A 263 -22.15 20.50 2.95
CA ALA A 263 -21.58 19.30 3.56
C ALA A 263 -20.19 18.91 3.00
N LEU A 264 -19.76 19.46 1.87
CA LEU A 264 -18.42 19.25 1.30
C LEU A 264 -17.38 20.24 1.82
N THR A 265 -17.80 21.34 2.45
CA THR A 265 -16.91 22.44 2.85
C THR A 265 -16.92 22.70 4.35
N THR A 266 -18.00 22.32 5.04
CA THR A 266 -18.22 22.68 6.44
C THR A 266 -18.52 21.43 7.27
N PRO A 267 -17.84 21.23 8.42
CA PRO A 267 -18.20 20.20 9.39
C PRO A 267 -19.66 20.35 9.86
N PRO A 268 -20.35 19.25 10.17
CA PRO A 268 -21.78 19.30 10.54
C PRO A 268 -22.05 19.69 11.99
N VAL A 269 -21.00 19.86 12.78
CA VAL A 269 -21.05 20.10 14.23
C VAL A 269 -20.14 21.28 14.57
N PRO A 270 -20.35 21.99 15.69
CA PRO A 270 -19.51 23.12 16.10
C PRO A 270 -18.14 22.65 16.64
N ALA A 271 -17.20 23.57 16.82
CA ALA A 271 -15.80 23.27 17.11
C ALA A 271 -15.58 22.54 18.44
N GLU A 272 -16.48 22.76 19.40
CA GLU A 272 -16.48 22.17 20.74
C GLU A 272 -16.96 20.71 20.72
N HIS A 273 -17.62 20.28 19.63
CA HIS A 273 -18.16 18.93 19.54
C HIS A 273 -17.05 17.89 19.31
N PRO A 274 -17.04 16.75 20.02
CA PRO A 274 -15.99 15.73 19.88
C PRO A 274 -15.80 15.18 18.47
N ALA A 275 -16.84 15.22 17.62
CA ALA A 275 -16.75 14.78 16.23
C ALA A 275 -16.12 15.82 15.28
N TYR A 276 -15.93 17.08 15.70
CA TYR A 276 -15.51 18.19 14.84
C TYR A 276 -14.20 17.92 14.11
N THR A 277 -13.10 17.69 14.86
CA THR A 277 -11.78 17.43 14.29
C THR A 277 -11.77 16.21 13.36
N ARG A 278 -12.62 15.21 13.65
CA ARG A 278 -12.77 14.01 12.83
C ARG A 278 -13.48 14.33 11.52
N CYS A 279 -14.51 15.17 11.55
CA CYS A 279 -15.22 15.65 10.36
C CYS A 279 -14.29 16.49 9.47
N VAL A 280 -13.50 17.40 10.05
CA VAL A 280 -12.48 18.19 9.33
C VAL A 280 -11.49 17.27 8.60
N LYS A 281 -10.89 16.31 9.31
CA LYS A 281 -9.96 15.33 8.72
C LYS A 281 -10.59 14.48 7.60
N PHE A 282 -11.90 14.24 7.65
CA PHE A 282 -12.62 13.55 6.59
C PHE A 282 -12.83 14.46 5.38
N LEU A 283 -13.16 15.74 5.59
CA LEU A 283 -13.30 16.73 4.53
C LEU A 283 -11.98 17.00 3.81
N ASP A 284 -10.88 17.12 4.52
CA ASP A 284 -9.55 17.26 3.91
C ASP A 284 -9.23 16.07 3.01
N TYR A 285 -9.46 14.85 3.51
CA TYR A 285 -9.34 13.64 2.69
C TYR A 285 -10.23 13.67 1.44
N LEU A 286 -11.49 14.08 1.59
CA LEU A 286 -12.43 14.14 0.48
C LEU A 286 -11.96 15.14 -0.58
N ARG A 287 -11.53 16.33 -0.15
CA ARG A 287 -10.99 17.38 -1.02
C ARG A 287 -9.74 16.89 -1.74
N ASP A 288 -8.70 16.55 -0.99
CA ASP A 288 -7.34 16.35 -1.50
C ASP A 288 -7.21 15.04 -2.30
N THR A 289 -8.06 14.05 -2.03
CA THR A 289 -8.03 12.77 -2.75
C THR A 289 -9.07 12.71 -3.87
N TRP A 290 -10.29 13.20 -3.63
CA TRP A 290 -11.43 12.94 -4.52
C TRP A 290 -11.96 14.16 -5.24
N LEU A 291 -11.88 15.38 -4.70
CA LEU A 291 -12.44 16.55 -5.38
C LEU A 291 -11.42 17.23 -6.30
N THR A 292 -10.19 17.41 -5.80
CA THR A 292 -9.08 18.06 -6.53
C THR A 292 -7.89 17.13 -6.73
N GLY A 293 -7.94 15.93 -6.18
CA GLY A 293 -6.86 14.95 -6.23
C GLY A 293 -6.89 14.02 -7.44
N THR A 294 -6.09 12.97 -7.34
CA THR A 294 -5.89 11.94 -8.38
C THR A 294 -7.18 11.26 -8.84
N PHE A 295 -8.28 11.33 -8.07
CA PHE A 295 -9.54 10.68 -8.37
C PHE A 295 -10.68 11.60 -8.83
N GLN A 296 -10.44 12.89 -9.08
CA GLN A 296 -11.46 13.90 -9.39
C GLN A 296 -12.52 13.50 -10.44
N ASP A 297 -12.11 12.74 -11.47
CA ASP A 297 -12.98 12.39 -12.60
C ASP A 297 -13.66 11.02 -12.47
N LEU A 298 -13.30 10.23 -11.44
CA LEU A 298 -13.63 8.81 -11.38
C LEU A 298 -14.97 8.50 -10.70
N TRP A 299 -15.55 9.44 -9.95
CA TRP A 299 -16.67 9.16 -9.04
C TRP A 299 -18.02 9.76 -9.46
N CYS A 300 -18.07 10.71 -10.40
CA CYS A 300 -19.33 11.28 -10.89
C CYS A 300 -20.17 10.22 -11.62
N LYS A 301 -21.47 10.10 -11.32
CA LYS A 301 -22.40 9.19 -12.01
C LYS A 301 -23.57 9.89 -12.72
N PHE A 302 -23.69 11.20 -12.55
CA PHE A 302 -24.75 11.96 -13.20
C PHE A 302 -24.58 11.89 -14.73
N GLY A 303 -25.68 11.58 -15.46
CA GLY A 303 -25.66 11.46 -16.92
C GLY A 303 -25.07 10.17 -17.50
N ILE A 304 -24.62 9.21 -16.68
CA ILE A 304 -23.90 8.02 -17.18
C ILE A 304 -24.79 6.78 -17.23
N TYR A 305 -25.14 6.34 -18.45
CA TYR A 305 -26.14 5.28 -18.70
C TYR A 305 -25.55 3.93 -19.15
N SER A 306 -24.23 3.82 -19.20
CA SER A 306 -23.48 2.61 -19.54
C SER A 306 -22.98 1.85 -18.30
N LEU A 307 -22.66 0.56 -18.47
CA LEU A 307 -22.10 -0.28 -17.41
C LEU A 307 -20.57 -0.09 -17.32
N ARG A 308 -20.08 0.35 -16.15
CA ARG A 308 -18.65 0.57 -15.90
C ARG A 308 -17.85 -0.71 -15.71
N THR A 309 -16.59 -0.69 -16.13
CA THR A 309 -15.57 -1.74 -15.95
C THR A 309 -15.35 -2.14 -14.48
N THR A 310 -15.59 -1.21 -13.57
CA THR A 310 -15.47 -1.43 -12.14
C THR A 310 -16.71 -2.14 -11.54
N ASN A 311 -17.87 -2.13 -12.22
CA ASN A 311 -19.01 -2.98 -11.85
C ASN A 311 -18.77 -4.44 -12.24
N THR A 312 -17.99 -4.70 -13.29
CA THR A 312 -17.58 -6.06 -13.67
C THR A 312 -16.64 -6.68 -12.64
N ALA A 313 -15.73 -5.90 -12.05
CA ALA A 313 -14.90 -6.36 -10.93
C ALA A 313 -15.74 -6.71 -9.67
N GLU A 314 -16.81 -5.97 -9.39
CA GLU A 314 -17.74 -6.30 -8.30
C GLU A 314 -18.50 -7.60 -8.59
N ALA A 315 -19.01 -7.76 -9.82
CA ALA A 315 -19.68 -8.99 -10.24
C ALA A 315 -18.72 -10.20 -10.15
N TYR A 316 -17.45 -9.98 -10.48
CA TYR A 316 -16.38 -10.97 -10.34
C TYR A 316 -16.12 -11.35 -8.88
N HIS A 317 -15.95 -10.39 -7.96
CA HIS A 317 -15.77 -10.66 -6.53
C HIS A 317 -16.99 -11.33 -5.89
N ARG A 318 -18.20 -10.92 -6.29
CA ARG A 318 -19.43 -11.58 -5.83
C ARG A 318 -19.48 -13.02 -6.31
N LYS A 319 -19.16 -13.26 -7.58
CA LYS A 319 -19.08 -14.61 -8.15
C LYS A 319 -18.04 -15.46 -7.42
N LEU A 320 -16.87 -14.93 -7.10
CA LEU A 320 -15.87 -15.62 -6.27
C LEU A 320 -16.40 -15.96 -4.88
N LYS A 321 -17.11 -15.03 -4.23
CA LYS A 321 -17.72 -15.25 -2.91
C LYS A 321 -18.81 -16.32 -2.95
N ASP A 322 -19.61 -16.35 -4.03
CA ASP A 322 -20.66 -17.35 -4.22
C ASP A 322 -20.06 -18.74 -4.52
N LEU A 323 -18.93 -18.78 -5.24
CA LEU A 323 -18.19 -20.00 -5.55
C LEU A 323 -17.43 -20.55 -4.34
N PHE A 324 -16.90 -19.68 -3.47
CA PHE A 324 -16.15 -20.05 -2.28
C PHE A 324 -16.99 -19.81 -1.01
N LYS A 325 -17.78 -20.83 -0.64
CA LYS A 325 -18.61 -20.81 0.58
C LYS A 325 -17.81 -20.98 1.89
N CYS A 326 -16.49 -21.11 1.82
CA CYS A 326 -15.59 -21.24 2.96
C CYS A 326 -14.30 -20.44 2.72
N ALA A 327 -13.62 -20.05 3.80
CA ALA A 327 -12.38 -19.25 3.72
C ALA A 327 -11.21 -20.01 3.05
N HIS A 328 -11.24 -21.34 3.10
CA HIS A 328 -10.19 -22.22 2.60
C HIS A 328 -10.78 -23.39 1.79
N PRO A 329 -11.20 -23.15 0.53
CA PRO A 329 -11.71 -24.22 -0.33
C PRO A 329 -10.58 -25.21 -0.67
N PRO A 330 -10.88 -26.51 -0.87
CA PRO A 330 -9.91 -27.47 -1.37
C PRO A 330 -9.26 -26.98 -2.67
N LEU A 331 -7.96 -27.23 -2.84
CA LEU A 331 -7.18 -26.75 -3.98
C LEU A 331 -7.80 -27.15 -5.33
N ALA A 332 -8.36 -28.36 -5.42
CA ALA A 332 -9.06 -28.83 -6.63
C ALA A 332 -10.29 -27.98 -6.98
N THR A 333 -11.07 -27.56 -5.98
CA THR A 333 -12.24 -26.68 -6.13
C THR A 333 -11.82 -25.28 -6.55
N LEU A 334 -10.73 -24.76 -5.97
CA LEU A 334 -10.13 -23.48 -6.34
C LEU A 334 -9.70 -23.48 -7.82
N ILE A 335 -8.94 -24.50 -8.24
CA ILE A 335 -8.45 -24.62 -9.62
C ILE A 335 -9.60 -24.71 -10.62
N LYS A 336 -10.63 -25.51 -10.34
CA LYS A 336 -11.81 -25.63 -11.22
C LYS A 336 -12.55 -24.30 -11.36
N ALA A 337 -12.81 -23.61 -10.25
CA ALA A 337 -13.48 -22.32 -10.25
C ALA A 337 -12.69 -21.25 -11.02
N LEU A 338 -11.37 -21.19 -10.83
CA LEU A 338 -10.50 -20.26 -11.55
C LEU A 338 -10.45 -20.55 -13.06
N ARG A 339 -10.42 -21.81 -13.47
CA ARG A 339 -10.46 -22.19 -14.89
C ARG A 339 -11.78 -21.81 -15.57
N GLU A 340 -12.91 -21.99 -14.89
CA GLU A 340 -14.23 -21.58 -15.43
C GLU A 340 -14.31 -20.06 -15.61
N ILE A 341 -13.78 -19.32 -14.63
CA ILE A 341 -13.70 -17.87 -14.67
C ILE A 341 -12.78 -17.39 -15.81
N ASP A 342 -11.63 -18.01 -16.00
CA ASP A 342 -10.69 -17.69 -17.08
C ASP A 342 -11.34 -17.91 -18.46
N LEU A 343 -12.01 -19.04 -18.65
CA LEU A 343 -12.72 -19.35 -19.89
C LEU A 343 -13.80 -18.30 -20.20
N GLN A 344 -14.62 -17.92 -19.21
CA GLN A 344 -15.65 -16.90 -19.39
C GLN A 344 -15.06 -15.52 -19.69
N ALA A 345 -13.95 -15.16 -19.05
CA ALA A 345 -13.24 -13.92 -19.33
C ALA A 345 -12.72 -13.88 -20.76
N ARG A 346 -12.10 -14.97 -21.25
CA ARG A 346 -11.64 -15.12 -22.64
C ARG A 346 -12.79 -15.01 -23.64
N CYS A 347 -13.92 -15.67 -23.39
CA CYS A 347 -15.11 -15.57 -24.24
C CYS A 347 -15.63 -14.12 -24.32
N MET A 348 -15.69 -13.40 -23.19
CA MET A 348 -16.07 -11.98 -23.19
C MET A 348 -15.06 -11.09 -23.91
N LEU A 349 -13.76 -11.38 -23.79
CA LEU A 349 -12.70 -10.65 -24.48
C LEU A 349 -12.84 -10.79 -26.00
N MET A 350 -12.95 -12.03 -26.50
CA MET A 350 -13.14 -12.31 -27.93
C MET A 350 -14.41 -11.64 -28.49
N TYR A 351 -15.49 -11.63 -27.71
CA TYR A 351 -16.71 -10.91 -28.08
C TYR A 351 -16.47 -9.40 -28.19
N LYS A 352 -15.71 -8.82 -27.26
CA LYS A 352 -15.38 -7.39 -27.25
C LYS A 352 -14.43 -6.98 -28.36
N GLU A 353 -13.49 -7.84 -28.73
CA GLU A 353 -12.60 -7.62 -29.88
C GLU A 353 -13.40 -7.57 -31.20
N LYS A 354 -14.43 -8.42 -31.34
CA LYS A 354 -15.34 -8.39 -32.50
C LYS A 354 -16.36 -7.23 -32.46
N HIS A 355 -16.69 -6.73 -31.27
CA HIS A 355 -17.68 -5.67 -31.07
C HIS A 355 -17.17 -4.54 -30.15
N PRO A 356 -16.14 -3.79 -30.58
CA PRO A 356 -15.43 -2.84 -29.73
C PRO A 356 -16.32 -1.69 -29.22
N ASN A 357 -17.28 -1.25 -30.03
CA ASN A 357 -18.16 -0.11 -29.73
C ASN A 357 -19.46 -0.52 -29.01
N GLN A 358 -19.67 -1.81 -28.73
CA GLN A 358 -20.92 -2.26 -28.13
C GLN A 358 -20.88 -2.10 -26.61
N GLU A 359 -21.50 -1.03 -26.11
CA GLU A 359 -21.61 -0.79 -24.67
C GLU A 359 -22.64 -1.71 -24.00
N LYS A 360 -22.31 -2.20 -22.80
CA LYS A 360 -23.26 -2.96 -21.99
C LYS A 360 -24.22 -1.97 -21.32
N ARG A 361 -25.50 -2.01 -21.73
CA ARG A 361 -26.55 -1.15 -21.19
C ARG A 361 -26.85 -1.48 -19.71
N LEU A 362 -27.27 -0.48 -18.94
CA LEU A 362 -27.78 -0.68 -17.58
C LEU A 362 -29.06 -1.52 -17.58
N ARG A 363 -29.22 -2.33 -16.51
CA ARG A 363 -30.48 -3.04 -16.22
C ARG A 363 -31.64 -2.05 -16.12
N ALA A 364 -32.84 -2.45 -16.53
CA ALA A 364 -34.02 -1.58 -16.56
C ALA A 364 -34.30 -0.91 -15.21
N ARG A 365 -34.18 -1.64 -14.10
CA ARG A 365 -34.33 -1.09 -12.73
C ARG A 365 -33.33 0.04 -12.44
N ASP A 366 -32.06 -0.17 -12.78
CA ASP A 366 -30.98 0.78 -12.51
C ASP A 366 -31.13 2.04 -13.36
N ARG A 367 -31.58 1.87 -14.62
CA ARG A 367 -31.91 2.97 -15.53
C ARG A 367 -33.06 3.82 -15.00
N ARG A 368 -34.20 3.21 -14.66
CA ARG A 368 -35.36 3.90 -14.08
C ARG A 368 -35.02 4.69 -12.82
N ARG A 369 -34.14 4.15 -11.96
CA ARG A 369 -33.68 4.87 -10.77
C ARG A 369 -32.90 6.15 -11.14
N ARG A 370 -32.03 6.09 -12.15
CA ARG A 370 -31.25 7.26 -12.61
C ARG A 370 -32.12 8.30 -13.28
N GLU A 371 -33.06 7.88 -14.13
CA GLU A 371 -34.03 8.78 -14.78
C GLU A 371 -34.87 9.55 -13.74
N ARG A 372 -35.27 8.89 -12.65
CA ARG A 372 -35.96 9.57 -11.54
C ARG A 372 -35.10 10.64 -10.89
N VAL A 373 -33.85 10.30 -10.54
CA VAL A 373 -32.92 11.27 -9.93
C VAL A 373 -32.69 12.44 -10.88
N GLU A 374 -32.48 12.18 -12.17
CA GLU A 374 -32.31 13.24 -13.17
C GLU A 374 -33.54 14.15 -13.27
N ARG A 375 -34.76 13.58 -13.25
CA ARG A 375 -36.00 14.36 -13.24
C ARG A 375 -36.10 15.29 -12.03
N TYR A 376 -35.70 14.83 -10.85
CA TYR A 376 -35.68 15.65 -9.63
C TYR A 376 -34.61 16.76 -9.67
N MET A 377 -33.53 16.57 -10.43
CA MET A 377 -32.39 17.51 -10.53
C MET A 377 -32.49 18.50 -11.71
N ARG A 378 -33.50 18.32 -12.57
CA ARG A 378 -33.85 19.25 -13.68
C ARG A 378 -34.88 20.29 -13.27
N ARG A 379 -35.64 20.03 -12.20
CA ARG A 379 -36.44 21.02 -11.48
C ARG A 379 -35.52 21.82 -10.57
#